data_AF-A0A8H9M3Y0-F1
#
_entry.id   AF-A0A8H9M3Y0-F1
#
_cell.length_a   1.000
_cell.length_b   1.000
_cell.length_c   1.000
_cell.angle_alpha   90.00
_cell.angle_beta   90.00
_cell.angle_gamma   90.00
#
_symmetry.space_group_name_H-M   'P 1'
#
loop_
_entity.id
_entity.type
_entity.pdbx_description
1 polymer ?
#
loop_
_entity_poly.entity_id
_entity_poly.type
_entity_poly.pdbx_seq_one_letter_code
_entity_poly.pdbx_strand_id
1 'polypeptide(L)'
;MLAACSPEFNWRKVQLEQTGLSAMLPGKPTTSHRLLDFEHYKLDFYLTTAAAGGQSYTVGHVILPAELQQDEAARQRLYEALHESLRQKFIPDGQVSQQNEVQLPKPGQVFFMTRDVGGVALRLEAMIRMEPAWLVQGFVMTDSGKAPDAAQAKVFFDGLAR
;
A
#
# COMPACT_ATOMS: atom_id res chain seq x y z
N MET A 1 38.84 10.37 3.31
CA MET A 1 37.79 9.47 3.85
C MET A 1 36.75 9.31 2.75
N LEU A 2 36.57 8.10 2.21
CA LEU A 2 35.45 7.82 1.32
C LEU A 2 34.20 7.79 2.19
N ALA A 3 33.52 8.94 2.32
CA ALA A 3 32.15 8.95 2.78
C ALA A 3 31.35 8.18 1.73
N ALA A 4 31.10 6.91 1.99
CA ALA A 4 30.08 6.17 1.27
C ALA A 4 28.74 6.82 1.67
N CYS A 5 28.37 7.88 0.96
CA CYS A 5 27.00 8.38 0.92
C CYS A 5 26.15 7.23 0.39
N SER A 6 25.71 6.33 1.27
CA SER A 6 24.54 5.53 0.97
C SER A 6 23.41 6.53 0.88
N PRO A 7 22.80 6.74 -0.31
CA PRO A 7 21.68 7.64 -0.41
C PRO A 7 20.60 7.13 0.55
N GLU A 8 19.99 8.06 1.29
CA GLU A 8 18.91 7.77 2.23
C GLU A 8 17.79 6.96 1.58
N PHE A 9 17.63 7.12 0.25
CA PHE A 9 16.76 6.35 -0.63
C PHE A 9 17.60 5.61 -1.68
N ASN A 10 17.73 4.29 -1.54
CA ASN A 10 18.39 3.39 -2.49
C ASN A 10 17.35 2.64 -3.31
N TRP A 11 16.74 3.38 -4.25
CA TRP A 11 15.68 2.91 -5.14
C TRP A 11 16.09 1.70 -5.95
N ARG A 12 15.27 0.67 -5.88
CA ARG A 12 15.44 -0.57 -6.64
C ARG A 12 14.11 -1.07 -7.15
N LYS A 13 14.15 -1.68 -8.33
CA LYS A 13 13.03 -2.44 -8.88
C LYS A 13 12.96 -3.79 -8.14
N VAL A 14 11.79 -4.14 -7.64
CA VAL A 14 11.52 -5.38 -6.92
C VAL A 14 10.41 -6.11 -7.66
N GLN A 15 10.59 -7.40 -7.92
CA GLN A 15 9.54 -8.23 -8.51
C GLN A 15 8.51 -8.58 -7.44
N LEU A 16 7.24 -8.45 -7.78
CA LEU A 16 6.13 -8.83 -6.92
C LEU A 16 5.87 -10.33 -7.12
N GLU A 17 6.01 -11.07 -6.02
CA GLU A 17 5.86 -12.53 -5.99
C GLU A 17 4.63 -13.00 -6.78
N GLN A 18 4.81 -14.00 -7.63
CA GLN A 18 3.72 -14.68 -8.35
C GLN A 18 2.88 -13.80 -9.32
N THR A 19 3.26 -12.54 -9.61
CA THR A 19 2.44 -11.63 -10.46
C THR A 19 3.08 -11.19 -11.78
N GLY A 20 4.38 -11.40 -11.99
CA GLY A 20 5.08 -10.84 -13.16
C GLY A 20 5.20 -9.30 -13.17
N LEU A 21 4.60 -8.64 -12.18
CA LEU A 21 4.66 -7.21 -11.94
C LEU A 21 5.87 -6.86 -11.09
N SER A 22 6.19 -5.57 -11.08
CA SER A 22 7.26 -5.02 -10.26
C SER A 22 6.85 -3.74 -9.56
N ALA A 23 7.60 -3.38 -8.52
CA ALA A 23 7.46 -2.11 -7.82
C ALA A 23 8.83 -1.45 -7.58
N MET A 24 8.83 -0.14 -7.36
CA MET A 24 10.02 0.60 -6.93
C MET A 24 10.00 0.74 -5.40
N LEU A 25 11.06 0.29 -4.72
CA LEU A 25 11.20 0.44 -3.26
C LEU A 25 12.52 1.15 -2.92
N PRO A 26 12.55 2.03 -1.90
CA PRO A 26 13.72 2.88 -1.62
C PRO A 26 14.78 2.23 -0.73
N GLY A 27 14.69 0.93 -0.47
CA GLY A 27 15.57 0.24 0.45
C GLY A 27 15.54 -1.26 0.25
N LYS A 28 16.15 -1.99 1.18
CA LYS A 28 16.12 -3.46 1.16
C LYS A 28 14.70 -3.93 1.52
N PRO A 29 14.00 -4.65 0.62
CA PRO A 29 12.65 -5.12 0.90
C PRO A 29 12.65 -6.30 1.86
N THR A 30 11.57 -6.41 2.63
CA THR A 30 11.18 -7.61 3.36
C THR A 30 9.77 -7.99 2.92
N THR A 31 9.57 -9.23 2.52
CA THR A 31 8.28 -9.74 2.06
C THR A 31 7.66 -10.65 3.13
N SER A 32 6.37 -10.49 3.35
CA SER A 32 5.54 -11.38 4.16
C SER A 32 4.35 -11.86 3.34
N HIS A 33 3.81 -13.02 3.70
CA HIS A 33 2.67 -13.63 3.04
C HIS A 33 1.62 -13.98 4.09
N ARG A 34 0.35 -13.73 3.76
CA ARG A 34 -0.79 -14.08 4.60
C ARG A 34 -2.00 -14.40 3.73
N LEU A 35 -2.92 -15.18 4.28
CA LEU A 35 -4.22 -15.41 3.66
C LEU A 35 -5.17 -14.27 4.01
N LEU A 36 -5.94 -13.84 3.02
CA LEU A 36 -7.06 -12.92 3.18
C LEU A 36 -8.33 -13.68 2.84
N ASP A 37 -9.22 -13.82 3.83
CA ASP A 37 -10.55 -14.36 3.61
C ASP A 37 -11.45 -13.26 3.04
N PHE A 38 -12.02 -13.50 1.87
CA PHE A 38 -12.98 -12.60 1.22
C PHE A 38 -14.13 -13.44 0.65
N GLU A 39 -15.31 -13.31 1.25
CA GLU A 39 -16.48 -14.12 0.91
C GLU A 39 -16.16 -15.63 1.02
N HIS A 40 -16.32 -16.40 -0.05
CA HIS A 40 -15.91 -17.81 -0.12
C HIS A 40 -14.49 -18.00 -0.69
N TYR A 41 -13.77 -16.92 -1.01
CA TYR A 41 -12.40 -16.96 -1.52
C TYR A 41 -11.36 -16.86 -0.41
N LYS A 42 -10.29 -17.65 -0.56
CA LYS A 42 -9.05 -17.48 0.19
C LYS A 42 -8.00 -16.91 -0.75
N LEU A 43 -7.56 -15.69 -0.47
CA LEU A 43 -6.69 -14.92 -1.35
C LEU A 43 -5.28 -14.86 -0.77
N ASP A 44 -4.28 -15.20 -1.58
CA ASP A 44 -2.87 -15.02 -1.22
C ASP A 44 -2.53 -13.53 -1.25
N PHE A 45 -2.24 -12.97 -0.08
CA PHE A 45 -1.83 -11.59 0.06
C PHE A 45 -0.38 -11.48 0.50
N TYR A 46 0.43 -10.88 -0.37
CA TYR A 46 1.84 -10.63 -0.13
C TYR A 46 2.02 -9.16 0.24
N LEU A 47 2.85 -8.85 1.24
CA LEU A 47 3.28 -7.49 1.56
C LEU A 47 4.79 -7.40 1.49
N THR A 48 5.29 -6.50 0.66
CA THR A 48 6.71 -6.19 0.53
C THR A 48 6.97 -4.78 1.03
N THR A 49 7.75 -4.65 2.10
CA THR A 49 8.02 -3.36 2.77
C THR A 49 9.51 -3.02 2.72
N ALA A 50 9.83 -1.75 2.52
CA ALA A 50 11.16 -1.19 2.73
C ALA A 50 11.07 0.13 3.53
N ALA A 51 12.00 0.35 4.45
CA ALA A 51 12.13 1.61 5.16
C ALA A 51 13.24 2.48 4.54
N ALA A 52 13.00 3.78 4.45
CA ALA A 52 13.95 4.78 3.99
C ALA A 52 13.53 6.16 4.49
N GLY A 53 14.50 6.99 4.89
CA GLY A 53 14.29 8.35 5.38
C GLY A 53 13.18 8.52 6.43
N GLY A 54 13.22 7.68 7.47
CA GLY A 54 12.25 7.70 8.58
C GLY A 54 10.84 7.25 8.21
N GLN A 55 10.63 6.71 7.01
CA GLN A 55 9.32 6.34 6.47
C GLN A 55 9.32 4.87 6.07
N SER A 56 8.12 4.30 5.97
CA SER A 56 7.92 2.94 5.46
C SER A 56 7.13 2.96 4.16
N TYR A 57 7.61 2.21 3.17
CA TYR A 57 7.02 2.05 1.85
C TYR A 57 6.61 0.59 1.70
N THR A 58 5.33 0.33 1.49
CA THR A 58 4.80 -1.03 1.44
C THR A 58 3.97 -1.25 0.19
N VAL A 59 4.23 -2.37 -0.48
CA VAL A 59 3.43 -2.87 -1.59
C VAL A 59 2.73 -4.14 -1.14
N GLY A 60 1.41 -4.12 -1.12
CA GLY A 60 0.58 -5.30 -0.94
C GLY A 60 0.02 -5.77 -2.28
N HIS A 61 -0.02 -7.06 -2.55
CA HIS A 61 -0.65 -7.58 -3.76
C HIS A 61 -1.38 -8.91 -3.56
N VAL A 62 -2.46 -9.07 -4.32
CA VAL A 62 -3.30 -10.27 -4.39
C VAL A 62 -3.34 -10.75 -5.84
N ILE A 63 -3.26 -12.06 -6.03
CA ILE A 63 -3.58 -12.70 -7.30
C ILE A 63 -5.02 -13.16 -7.25
N LEU A 64 -5.82 -12.72 -8.23
CA LEU A 64 -7.24 -13.05 -8.24
C LEU A 64 -7.42 -14.45 -8.85
N PRO A 65 -8.15 -15.36 -8.18
CA PRO A 65 -8.55 -16.64 -8.76
C PRO A 65 -9.45 -16.41 -9.98
N ALA A 66 -9.43 -17.35 -10.93
CA ALA A 66 -10.08 -17.20 -12.24
C ALA A 66 -11.56 -16.78 -12.13
N GLU A 67 -12.26 -17.29 -11.13
CA GLU A 67 -13.65 -16.96 -10.81
C GLU A 67 -13.82 -15.47 -10.50
N LEU A 68 -12.95 -14.88 -9.67
CA LEU A 68 -12.94 -13.44 -9.41
C LEU A 68 -12.50 -12.62 -10.62
N GLN A 69 -11.65 -13.16 -11.51
CA GLN A 69 -11.27 -12.47 -12.74
C GLN A 69 -12.45 -12.31 -13.71
N GLN A 70 -13.46 -13.17 -13.65
CA GLN A 70 -14.66 -13.08 -14.49
C GLN A 70 -15.82 -12.32 -13.84
N ASP A 71 -15.80 -12.13 -12.52
CA ASP A 71 -16.85 -11.43 -11.77
C ASP A 71 -16.45 -9.98 -11.42
N GLU A 72 -16.88 -9.04 -12.25
CA GLU A 72 -16.62 -7.61 -12.04
C GLU A 72 -17.24 -7.07 -10.74
N ALA A 73 -18.44 -7.53 -10.39
CA ALA A 73 -19.13 -7.09 -9.17
C ALA A 73 -18.41 -7.62 -7.91
N ALA A 74 -17.88 -8.85 -7.95
CA ALA A 74 -17.04 -9.36 -6.87
C ALA A 74 -15.70 -8.63 -6.76
N ARG A 75 -15.07 -8.24 -7.88
CA ARG A 75 -13.87 -7.39 -7.82
C ARG A 75 -14.16 -6.02 -7.21
N GLN A 76 -15.29 -5.41 -7.56
CA GLN A 76 -15.69 -4.13 -6.95
C GLN A 76 -15.89 -4.27 -5.43
N ARG A 77 -16.56 -5.34 -4.97
CA ARG A 77 -16.70 -5.65 -3.54
C ARG A 77 -15.35 -5.91 -2.85
N LEU A 78 -14.41 -6.60 -3.52
CA LEU A 78 -13.07 -6.82 -3.00
C LEU A 78 -12.30 -5.50 -2.85
N TYR A 79 -12.42 -4.61 -3.83
CA TYR A 79 -11.82 -3.27 -3.79
C TYR A 79 -12.33 -2.46 -2.59
N GLU A 80 -13.66 -2.44 -2.40
CA GLU A 80 -14.31 -1.82 -1.25
C GLU A 80 -13.86 -2.43 0.08
N ALA A 81 -13.88 -3.76 0.19
CA ALA A 81 -13.49 -4.48 1.40
C ALA A 81 -12.02 -4.25 1.77
N LEU A 82 -11.11 -4.17 0.80
CA LEU A 82 -9.71 -3.87 1.06
C LEU A 82 -9.50 -2.44 1.54
N HIS A 83 -10.19 -1.49 0.90
CA HIS A 83 -10.12 -0.09 1.30
C HIS A 83 -10.60 0.08 2.75
N GLU A 84 -11.72 -0.55 3.08
CA GLU A 84 -12.28 -0.56 4.42
C GLU A 84 -11.34 -1.27 5.42
N SER A 85 -10.76 -2.41 5.05
CA SER A 85 -9.78 -3.11 5.90
C SER A 85 -8.54 -2.27 6.17
N LEU A 86 -8.02 -1.54 5.17
CA LEU A 86 -6.89 -0.63 5.35
C LEU A 86 -7.27 0.54 6.28
N ARG A 87 -8.46 1.10 6.09
CA ARG A 87 -9.01 2.16 6.94
C ARG A 87 -9.15 1.70 8.38
N GLN A 88 -9.75 0.54 8.64
CA GLN A 88 -9.93 -0.03 9.99
C GLN A 88 -8.59 -0.36 10.66
N LYS A 89 -7.62 -0.90 9.91
CA LYS A 89 -6.28 -1.18 10.45
C LYS A 89 -5.53 0.11 10.79
N PHE A 90 -5.69 1.16 10.00
CA PHE A 90 -5.06 2.45 10.25
C PHE A 90 -5.81 3.28 11.30
N ILE A 91 -7.13 3.15 11.39
CA ILE A 91 -8.01 3.87 12.30
C ILE A 91 -8.93 2.85 12.99
N PRO A 92 -8.47 2.24 14.10
CA PRO A 92 -9.27 1.33 14.89
C PRO A 92 -10.50 2.03 15.47
N ASP A 93 -11.54 1.25 15.76
CA ASP A 93 -12.81 1.76 16.32
C ASP A 93 -12.59 2.67 17.54
N GLY A 94 -13.35 3.77 17.58
CA GLY A 94 -13.27 4.78 18.63
C GLY A 94 -12.22 5.88 18.40
N GLN A 95 -11.45 5.82 17.31
CA GLN A 95 -10.52 6.88 16.91
C GLN A 95 -11.05 7.64 15.68
N VAL A 96 -10.90 8.97 15.68
CA VAL A 96 -11.43 9.84 14.62
C VAL A 96 -10.31 10.23 13.65
N SER A 97 -10.50 9.98 12.36
CA SER A 97 -9.70 10.61 11.29
C SER A 97 -9.97 12.11 11.32
N GLN A 98 -8.94 12.92 11.56
CA GLN A 98 -9.15 14.36 11.70
C GLN A 98 -9.44 15.08 10.38
N GLN A 99 -9.36 14.42 9.21
CA GLN A 99 -9.31 15.18 7.95
C GLN A 99 -10.12 14.73 6.74
N ASN A 100 -10.87 13.62 6.71
CA ASN A 100 -11.87 13.42 5.64
C ASN A 100 -12.72 12.18 5.92
N GLU A 101 -14.03 12.28 5.66
CA GLU A 101 -14.80 11.14 5.19
C GLU A 101 -13.99 10.50 4.07
N VAL A 102 -13.43 9.31 4.30
CA VAL A 102 -12.66 8.61 3.28
C VAL A 102 -13.67 8.11 2.25
N GLN A 103 -14.06 9.00 1.33
CA GLN A 103 -14.77 8.60 0.13
C GLN A 103 -13.92 7.57 -0.57
N LEU A 104 -14.52 6.45 -0.95
CA LEU A 104 -13.84 5.38 -1.66
C LEU A 104 -13.15 5.98 -2.91
N PRO A 105 -11.81 6.03 -2.95
CA PRO A 105 -11.08 6.62 -4.08
C PRO A 105 -11.35 5.81 -5.33
N LYS A 106 -11.14 6.39 -6.51
CA LYS A 106 -11.12 5.59 -7.74
C LYS A 106 -9.87 4.69 -7.75
N PRO A 107 -9.91 3.48 -8.32
CA PRO A 107 -8.72 2.66 -8.50
C PRO A 107 -7.59 3.47 -9.17
N GLY A 108 -6.39 3.42 -8.60
CA GLY A 108 -5.22 4.17 -9.05
C GLY A 108 -5.14 5.62 -8.56
N GLN A 109 -6.12 6.10 -7.79
CA GLN A 109 -6.05 7.42 -7.17
C GLN A 109 -5.33 7.35 -5.82
N VAL A 110 -4.39 8.28 -5.59
CA VAL A 110 -3.75 8.44 -4.27
C VAL A 110 -4.71 9.12 -3.31
N PHE A 111 -4.80 8.59 -2.09
CA PHE A 111 -5.55 9.15 -0.97
C PHE A 111 -4.69 9.13 0.30
N PHE A 112 -5.10 9.87 1.32
CA PHE A 112 -4.38 9.88 2.59
C PHE A 112 -5.31 9.81 3.80
N MET A 113 -4.77 9.33 4.91
CA MET A 113 -5.39 9.31 6.22
C MET A 113 -4.39 9.79 7.26
N THR A 114 -4.88 10.43 8.31
CA THR A 114 -4.07 10.84 9.46
C THR A 114 -4.69 10.33 10.75
N ARG A 115 -3.84 10.04 11.73
CA ARG A 115 -4.25 9.59 13.06
C ARG A 115 -3.20 10.01 14.08
N ASP A 116 -3.62 10.46 15.26
CA ASP A 116 -2.72 10.57 16.42
C ASP A 116 -2.71 9.28 17.23
N VAL A 117 -1.52 8.79 17.60
CA VAL A 117 -1.33 7.65 18.50
C VAL A 117 -0.38 8.07 19.62
N GLY A 118 -0.94 8.43 20.78
CA GLY A 118 -0.15 8.78 21.95
C GLY A 118 0.76 10.00 21.71
N GLY A 119 0.30 10.99 20.95
CA GLY A 119 1.06 12.18 20.60
C GLY A 119 1.98 12.03 19.39
N VAL A 120 2.00 10.85 18.75
CA VAL A 120 2.67 10.62 17.46
C VAL A 120 1.62 10.75 16.35
N ALA A 121 1.77 11.77 15.52
CA ALA A 121 0.92 11.96 14.36
C ALA A 121 1.36 11.00 13.24
N LEU A 122 0.55 9.98 12.96
CA LEU A 122 0.75 9.12 11.82
C LEU A 122 0.06 9.71 10.58
N ARG A 123 0.72 9.64 9.43
CA ARG A 123 0.09 9.85 8.13
C ARG A 123 0.32 8.65 7.24
N LEU A 124 -0.73 8.17 6.60
CA LEU A 124 -0.68 7.16 5.56
C LEU A 124 -1.08 7.80 4.24
N GLU A 125 -0.27 7.66 3.20
CA GLU A 125 -0.68 7.90 1.82
C GLU A 125 -0.74 6.57 1.08
N ALA A 126 -1.83 6.30 0.39
CA ALA A 126 -2.09 5.01 -0.22
C ALA A 126 -2.69 5.14 -1.62
N MET A 127 -2.48 4.11 -2.43
CA MET A 127 -3.08 3.94 -3.75
C MET A 127 -3.39 2.47 -3.93
N ILE A 128 -4.61 2.15 -4.35
CA ILE A 128 -5.03 0.77 -4.64
C ILE A 128 -5.39 0.70 -6.12
N ARG A 129 -4.81 -0.26 -6.85
CA ARG A 129 -5.20 -0.60 -8.22
C ARG A 129 -5.87 -1.96 -8.25
N MET A 130 -6.96 -2.03 -9.00
CA MET A 130 -7.69 -3.24 -9.27
C MET A 130 -7.59 -3.49 -10.78
N GLU A 131 -6.96 -4.59 -11.16
CA GLU A 131 -6.92 -5.10 -12.53
C GLU A 131 -7.65 -6.44 -12.60
N PRO A 132 -7.96 -6.95 -13.81
CA PRO A 132 -8.71 -8.20 -13.94
C PRO A 132 -8.06 -9.41 -13.24
N ALA A 133 -6.73 -9.51 -13.23
CA ALA A 133 -6.00 -10.66 -12.70
C ALA A 133 -5.36 -10.44 -11.33
N TRP A 134 -5.25 -9.19 -10.88
CA TRP A 134 -4.54 -8.85 -9.66
C TRP A 134 -5.08 -7.58 -9.03
N LEU A 135 -4.87 -7.49 -7.73
CA LEU A 135 -5.01 -6.25 -6.99
C LEU A 135 -3.64 -5.88 -6.43
N VAL A 136 -3.27 -4.60 -6.50
CA VAL A 136 -2.05 -4.08 -5.88
C VAL A 136 -2.35 -2.83 -5.10
N GLN A 137 -1.95 -2.77 -3.83
CA GLN A 137 -1.90 -1.55 -3.03
C GLN A 137 -0.46 -1.10 -2.80
N GLY A 138 -0.21 0.19 -2.90
CA GLY A 138 1.01 0.82 -2.40
C GLY A 138 0.64 1.78 -1.29
N PHE A 139 1.42 1.84 -0.22
CA PHE A 139 1.27 2.90 0.78
C PHE A 139 2.60 3.32 1.40
N VAL A 140 2.65 4.61 1.76
CA VAL A 140 3.74 5.25 2.49
C VAL A 140 3.21 5.69 3.84
N MET A 141 3.90 5.33 4.92
CA MET A 141 3.54 5.74 6.27
C MET A 141 4.66 6.58 6.89
N THR A 142 4.26 7.71 7.49
CA THR A 142 5.11 8.65 8.22
C THR A 142 4.62 8.78 9.66
N ASP A 143 5.52 9.11 10.59
CA ASP A 143 5.25 9.31 12.04
C ASP A 143 5.31 10.78 12.49
N SER A 144 5.45 11.71 11.54
CA SER A 144 5.49 13.15 11.79
C SER A 144 4.16 13.86 11.51
N GLY A 145 3.18 13.13 10.98
CA GLY A 145 1.88 13.64 10.51
C GLY A 145 1.96 14.39 9.19
N LYS A 146 3.18 14.68 8.71
CA LYS A 146 3.45 15.38 7.47
C LYS A 146 3.38 14.43 6.28
N ALA A 147 3.06 15.00 5.12
CA ALA A 147 3.17 14.30 3.85
C ALA A 147 4.59 13.75 3.66
N PRO A 148 4.75 12.56 3.05
CA PRO A 148 6.04 12.09 2.61
C PRO A 148 6.66 13.07 1.62
N ASP A 149 7.97 12.98 1.42
CA ASP A 149 8.64 13.76 0.36
C ASP A 149 7.97 13.49 -0.99
N ALA A 150 7.49 14.54 -1.65
CA ALA A 150 6.67 14.42 -2.85
C ALA A 150 7.42 13.76 -4.01
N ALA A 151 8.74 13.99 -4.13
CA ALA A 151 9.55 13.36 -5.17
C ALA A 151 9.72 11.87 -4.89
N GLN A 152 9.97 11.48 -3.64
CA GLN A 152 10.10 10.08 -3.25
C GLN A 152 8.75 9.34 -3.38
N ALA A 153 7.65 9.93 -2.91
CA ALA A 153 6.32 9.37 -3.04
C ALA A 153 5.93 9.17 -4.51
N LYS A 154 6.28 10.14 -5.37
CA LYS A 154 6.07 10.02 -6.81
C LYS A 154 6.81 8.82 -7.42
N VAL A 155 8.10 8.62 -7.11
CA VAL A 155 8.85 7.46 -7.61
C VAL A 155 8.19 6.14 -7.18
N PHE A 156 7.74 6.07 -5.94
CA PHE A 156 7.04 4.89 -5.40
C PHE A 156 5.71 4.61 -6.11
N PHE A 157 4.80 5.58 -6.15
CA PHE A 157 3.46 5.38 -6.73
C PHE A 157 3.51 5.22 -8.25
N ASP A 158 4.34 5.99 -8.95
CA ASP A 158 4.53 5.83 -10.40
C ASP A 158 5.09 4.44 -10.73
N GLY A 159 5.98 3.91 -9.88
CA GLY A 159 6.67 2.65 -10.06
C GLY A 159 5.89 1.42 -9.60
N LEU A 160 4.76 1.59 -8.92
CA LEU A 160 3.94 0.49 -8.43
C LEU A 160 3.42 -0.35 -9.63
N ALA A 161 3.38 -1.67 -9.50
CA ALA A 161 2.78 -2.62 -10.45
C ALA A 161 3.10 -2.40 -11.95
N ARG A 162 4.37 -2.15 -12.29
CA ARG A 162 4.87 -2.04 -13.67
C ARG A 162 5.46 -3.33 -14.22
#